data_AF-A0A1E7J7S1-F1
#
_entry.id   AF-A0A1E7J7S1-F1
#
_cell.length_a   1.000
_cell.length_b   1.000
_cell.length_c   1.000
_cell.angle_alpha   90.00
_cell.angle_beta   90.00
_cell.angle_gamma   90.00
#
_symmetry.space_group_name_H-M   'P 1'
#
loop_
_entity.id
_entity.type
_entity.pdbx_description
1 polymer ?
#
loop_
_entity_poly.entity_id
_entity_poly.type
_entity_poly.pdbx_seq_one_letter_code
_entity_poly.pdbx_strand_id
1 'polypeptide(L)'
;MCKDYVEDEQPTYRKTVWHQKMRIGYQGSDDDIDDRFLEHSTPWRWIMSLGSMKTTLNQVLHLISQKDLQSSMFRWISPAYPCKYRSLQRKNILQNTRRLLRAGEKFQRLFGQKIFPHLATACGWN
;
A
#
# COMPACT_ATOMS: atom_id res chain seq x y z
N MET A 1 -8.15 1.31 3.35
CA MET A 1 -8.16 -0.16 3.41
C MET A 1 -6.77 -0.81 3.60
N CYS A 2 -5.88 -0.86 2.60
CA CYS A 2 -4.51 -1.39 2.82
C CYS A 2 -3.65 -0.46 3.68
N LYS A 3 -3.75 0.84 3.43
CA LYS A 3 -3.12 1.88 4.23
C LYS A 3 -3.53 1.75 5.71
N ASP A 4 -4.83 1.69 5.98
CA ASP A 4 -5.40 1.55 7.33
C ASP A 4 -4.89 0.30 8.04
N TYR A 5 -4.79 -0.84 7.33
CA TYR A 5 -4.22 -2.05 7.92
C TYR A 5 -2.72 -1.93 8.25
N VAL A 6 -1.94 -1.16 7.49
CA VAL A 6 -0.49 -1.06 7.73
C VAL A 6 -0.14 0.10 8.68
N GLU A 7 -0.99 1.13 8.74
CA GLU A 7 -0.74 2.34 9.52
C GLU A 7 -1.34 2.32 10.92
N ASP A 8 -2.46 1.63 11.13
CA ASP A 8 -3.10 1.53 12.44
C ASP A 8 -2.77 0.20 13.11
N GLU A 9 -2.74 0.15 14.44
CA GLU A 9 -2.46 -1.10 15.18
C GLU A 9 -3.67 -2.05 15.21
N GLN A 10 -4.85 -1.50 15.42
CA GLN A 10 -6.07 -2.22 15.79
C GLN A 10 -6.78 -2.99 14.67
N PRO A 11 -6.89 -2.49 13.42
CA PRO A 11 -7.70 -3.17 12.42
C PRO A 11 -7.02 -4.45 11.92
N THR A 12 -7.80 -5.54 11.89
CA THR A 12 -7.48 -6.75 11.12
C THR A 12 -7.88 -6.54 9.67
N TYR A 13 -7.30 -7.30 8.73
CA TYR A 13 -7.72 -7.23 7.32
C TYR A 13 -9.23 -7.52 7.13
N ARG A 14 -9.83 -8.30 8.02
CA ARG A 14 -11.28 -8.59 8.01
C ARG A 14 -12.11 -7.36 8.38
N LYS A 15 -11.57 -6.45 9.20
CA LYS A 15 -12.23 -5.19 9.56
C LYS A 15 -12.03 -4.10 8.51
N THR A 16 -10.96 -4.16 7.72
CA THR A 16 -10.67 -3.11 6.71
C THR A 16 -11.52 -3.18 5.45
N VAL A 17 -12.31 -4.25 5.27
CA VAL A 17 -13.32 -4.36 4.19
C VAL A 17 -14.70 -3.83 4.60
N TRP A 18 -14.79 -3.16 5.75
CA TRP A 18 -16.01 -2.52 6.24
C TRP A 18 -15.84 -1.00 6.26
N HIS A 19 -16.89 -0.29 5.87
CA HIS A 19 -16.99 1.17 5.97
C HIS A 19 -18.36 1.52 6.57
N GLN A 20 -18.40 2.26 7.67
CA GLN A 20 -19.64 2.69 8.34
C GLN A 20 -20.66 1.54 8.58
N LYS A 21 -20.18 0.39 9.08
CA LYS A 21 -20.96 -0.85 9.32
C LYS A 21 -21.49 -1.55 8.05
N MET A 22 -21.14 -1.09 6.85
CA MET A 22 -21.43 -1.76 5.59
C MET A 22 -20.17 -2.40 5.02
N ARG A 23 -20.31 -3.55 4.33
CA ARG A 23 -19.19 -4.14 3.59
C ARG A 23 -18.94 -3.34 2.32
N ILE A 24 -17.67 -3.19 1.96
CA ILE A 24 -17.29 -2.55 0.70
C ILE A 24 -17.69 -3.51 -0.44
N GLY A 25 -18.69 -3.11 -1.22
CA GLY A 25 -19.16 -3.79 -2.43
C GLY A 25 -18.56 -3.20 -3.70
N TYR A 26 -18.68 -3.92 -4.81
CA TYR A 26 -18.43 -3.34 -6.13
C TYR A 26 -19.61 -2.43 -6.52
N GLN A 27 -19.31 -1.38 -7.29
CA GLN A 27 -20.36 -0.55 -7.85
C GLN A 27 -21.00 -1.32 -9.02
N GLY A 28 -22.29 -1.63 -8.90
CA GLY A 28 -23.09 -2.20 -9.98
C GLY A 28 -23.36 -1.18 -11.09
N SER A 29 -23.77 -1.66 -12.26
CA SER A 29 -24.37 -0.82 -13.31
C SER A 29 -25.74 -0.30 -12.86
N ASP A 30 -26.22 0.79 -13.47
CA ASP A 30 -27.41 1.54 -13.05
C ASP A 30 -28.68 0.70 -12.81
N ASP A 31 -28.78 -0.51 -13.39
CA ASP A 31 -29.92 -1.42 -13.25
C ASP A 31 -29.66 -2.72 -12.44
N ASP A 32 -28.46 -2.96 -11.90
CA ASP A 32 -28.14 -4.22 -11.22
C ASP A 32 -27.33 -4.01 -9.93
N ILE A 33 -27.83 -4.54 -8.80
CA ILE A 33 -27.11 -4.50 -7.52
C ILE A 33 -26.04 -5.58 -7.54
N ASP A 34 -24.76 -5.18 -7.60
CA ASP A 34 -23.66 -6.11 -7.50
C ASP A 34 -23.48 -6.59 -6.04
N ASP A 35 -24.07 -7.74 -5.72
CA ASP A 35 -23.95 -8.41 -4.42
C ASP A 35 -22.53 -8.94 -4.14
N ARG A 36 -21.56 -8.77 -5.07
CA ARG A 36 -20.18 -9.13 -4.82
C ARG A 36 -19.55 -8.10 -3.87
N PHE A 37 -19.13 -8.61 -2.74
CA PHE A 37 -18.35 -7.86 -1.77
C PHE A 37 -16.87 -8.09 -1.96
N LEU A 38 -16.08 -7.12 -1.52
CA LEU A 38 -14.66 -7.31 -1.42
C LEU A 38 -14.34 -8.44 -0.44
N GLU A 39 -13.58 -9.41 -0.93
CA GLU A 39 -13.09 -10.50 -0.12
C GLU A 39 -12.19 -9.98 1.01
N HIS A 40 -12.40 -10.52 2.20
CA HIS A 40 -11.63 -10.16 3.39
C HIS A 40 -10.13 -10.46 3.24
N SER A 41 -9.77 -11.41 2.36
CA SER A 41 -8.38 -11.74 2.03
C SER A 41 -7.73 -10.74 1.05
N THR A 42 -8.51 -9.94 0.33
CA THR A 42 -8.02 -9.00 -0.69
C THR A 42 -7.02 -7.97 -0.15
N PRO A 43 -7.26 -7.30 0.99
CA PRO A 43 -6.28 -6.39 1.55
C PRO A 43 -4.92 -7.07 1.81
N TRP A 44 -4.94 -8.31 2.29
CA TRP A 44 -3.71 -9.07 2.51
C TRP A 44 -3.00 -9.43 1.20
N ARG A 45 -3.74 -9.81 0.16
CA ARG A 45 -3.17 -10.07 -1.18
C ARG A 45 -2.49 -8.82 -1.75
N TRP A 46 -3.10 -7.65 -1.61
CA TRP A 46 -2.51 -6.38 -2.03
C TRP A 46 -1.27 -6.02 -1.22
N ILE A 47 -1.30 -6.21 0.10
CA ILE A 47 -0.12 -6.01 0.96
C ILE A 47 1.03 -6.93 0.55
N MET A 48 0.75 -8.20 0.27
CA MET A 48 1.76 -9.14 -0.22
C MET A 48 2.38 -8.65 -1.52
N SER A 49 1.54 -8.27 -2.50
CA SER A 49 1.99 -7.79 -3.81
C SER A 49 2.78 -6.47 -3.72
N LEU A 50 2.30 -5.49 -2.95
CA LEU A 50 2.99 -4.21 -2.74
C LEU A 50 4.30 -4.39 -1.96
N GLY A 51 4.29 -5.22 -0.92
CA GLY A 51 5.46 -5.49 -0.09
C GLY A 51 6.55 -6.28 -0.81
N SER A 52 6.23 -6.97 -1.91
CA SER A 52 7.21 -7.63 -2.78
C SER A 52 7.88 -6.70 -3.80
N MET A 53 7.31 -5.52 -4.09
CA MET A 53 7.84 -4.54 -5.07
C MET A 53 9.05 -3.75 -4.54
N LYS A 54 10.11 -4.44 -4.12
CA LYS A 54 11.32 -3.82 -3.58
C LYS A 54 12.06 -2.98 -4.61
N THR A 55 12.11 -3.44 -5.85
CA THR A 55 12.76 -2.75 -6.98
C THR A 55 12.10 -1.39 -7.23
N THR A 56 10.77 -1.39 -7.38
CA THR A 56 9.96 -0.17 -7.52
C THR A 56 10.17 0.79 -6.35
N LEU A 57 10.15 0.28 -5.10
CA LEU A 57 10.40 1.11 -3.92
C LEU A 57 11.77 1.79 -3.98
N ASN A 58 12.83 1.06 -4.34
CA ASN A 58 14.18 1.60 -4.42
C ASN A 58 14.31 2.67 -5.51
N GLN A 59 13.71 2.45 -6.68
CA GLN A 59 13.74 3.42 -7.78
C GLN A 59 12.96 4.69 -7.45
N VAL A 60 11.78 4.55 -6.86
CA VAL A 60 10.98 5.69 -6.39
C VAL A 60 11.76 6.49 -5.36
N LEU A 61 12.38 5.82 -4.40
CA LEU A 61 13.23 6.50 -3.42
C LEU A 61 14.38 7.22 -4.13
N HIS A 62 15.08 6.57 -5.07
CA HIS A 62 16.15 7.19 -5.85
C HIS A 62 15.70 8.46 -6.58
N LEU A 63 14.55 8.44 -7.27
CA LEU A 63 13.98 9.62 -7.91
C LEU A 63 13.64 10.71 -6.89
N ILE A 64 13.12 10.34 -5.73
CA ILE A 64 12.87 11.29 -4.62
C ILE A 64 14.19 11.91 -4.14
N SER A 65 15.30 11.16 -3.97
CA SER A 65 16.58 11.76 -3.57
C SER A 65 17.12 12.74 -4.59
N GLN A 66 16.94 12.46 -5.88
CA GLN A 66 17.43 13.34 -6.93
C GLN A 66 16.70 14.70 -6.91
N LYS A 67 15.41 14.70 -6.54
CA LYS A 67 14.59 15.91 -6.50
C LYS A 67 14.60 16.62 -5.15
N ASP A 68 14.74 15.88 -4.06
CA ASP A 68 14.77 16.39 -2.69
C ASP A 68 15.91 15.73 -1.90
N LEU A 69 17.08 16.38 -1.93
CA LEU A 69 18.30 15.95 -1.25
C LEU A 69 18.17 15.93 0.28
N GLN A 70 17.21 16.68 0.84
CA GLN A 70 16.94 16.73 2.28
C GLN A 70 15.86 15.72 2.71
N SER A 71 15.40 14.87 1.78
CA SER A 71 14.36 13.88 2.07
C SER A 71 14.80 12.89 3.14
N SER A 72 14.14 12.93 4.30
CA SER A 72 14.33 11.96 5.39
C SER A 72 13.78 10.55 5.07
N MET A 73 13.20 10.34 3.89
CA MET A 73 12.56 9.06 3.50
C MET A 73 13.51 7.86 3.54
N PHE A 74 14.80 8.06 3.26
CA PHE A 74 15.79 6.98 3.29
C PHE A 74 16.13 6.52 4.70
N ARG A 75 16.03 7.44 5.66
CA ARG A 75 16.33 7.21 7.08
C ARG A 75 15.08 6.84 7.87
N TRP A 76 13.91 6.94 7.24
CA TRP A 76 12.65 6.69 7.89
C TRP A 76 12.52 5.20 8.24
N ILE A 77 12.52 4.93 9.54
CA ILE A 77 12.21 3.62 10.08
C ILE A 77 10.71 3.41 9.96
N SER A 78 10.33 2.33 9.28
CA SER A 78 8.94 1.91 9.16
C SER A 78 8.68 0.75 10.12
N PRO A 79 8.32 0.98 11.40
CA PRO A 79 7.97 -0.11 12.28
C PRO A 79 6.69 -0.80 11.82
N ALA A 80 6.65 -2.12 11.92
CA ALA A 80 5.42 -2.89 11.85
C ALA A 80 4.97 -3.20 13.28
N TYR A 81 3.66 -3.15 13.54
CA TYR A 81 3.11 -3.49 14.85
C TYR A 81 3.38 -4.97 15.18
N PRO A 82 3.91 -5.29 16.38
CA PRO A 82 4.23 -6.67 16.78
C PRO A 82 3.06 -7.65 16.62
N CYS A 83 1.84 -7.22 16.94
CA CYS A 83 0.63 -8.02 16.81
C CYS A 83 0.28 -8.41 15.36
N LYS A 84 0.89 -7.76 14.35
CA LYS A 84 0.59 -7.96 12.93
C LYS A 84 1.54 -8.93 12.24
N TYR A 85 2.60 -9.39 12.89
CA TYR A 85 3.54 -10.35 12.32
C TYR A 85 3.88 -11.48 13.29
N ARG A 86 3.98 -12.69 12.73
CA ARG A 86 4.49 -13.89 13.42
C ARG A 86 5.78 -14.43 12.80
N SER A 87 6.24 -13.82 11.72
CA SER A 87 7.45 -14.20 11.00
C SER A 87 8.18 -12.97 10.48
N LEU A 88 9.50 -13.09 10.30
CA LEU A 88 10.34 -12.03 9.75
C LEU A 88 9.91 -11.65 8.33
N GLN A 89 9.51 -12.64 7.51
CA GLN A 89 9.00 -12.39 6.17
C GLN A 89 7.76 -11.49 6.19
N ARG A 90 6.78 -11.81 7.06
CA ARG A 90 5.56 -10.99 7.20
C ARG A 90 5.88 -9.59 7.70
N LYS A 91 6.81 -9.47 8.65
CA LYS A 91 7.31 -8.17 9.11
C LYS A 91 7.86 -7.36 7.94
N ASN A 92 8.78 -7.92 7.15
CA ASN A 92 9.39 -7.24 6.02
C ASN A 92 8.36 -6.77 4.97
N ILE A 93 7.36 -7.60 4.67
CA ILE A 93 6.27 -7.24 3.73
C ILE A 93 5.47 -6.04 4.24
N LEU A 94 5.10 -6.02 5.53
CA LEU A 94 4.38 -4.89 6.13
C LEU A 94 5.21 -3.61 6.08
N GLN A 95 6.49 -3.70 6.43
CA GLN A 95 7.40 -2.55 6.44
C GLN A 95 7.61 -2.00 5.02
N ASN A 96 7.83 -2.87 4.04
CA ASN A 96 7.99 -2.48 2.65
C ASN A 96 6.73 -1.84 2.09
N THR A 97 5.56 -2.43 2.36
CA THR A 97 4.27 -1.87 1.94
C THR A 97 4.09 -0.46 2.49
N ARG A 98 4.37 -0.25 3.78
CA ARG A 98 4.25 1.08 4.41
C ARG A 98 5.20 2.10 3.78
N ARG A 99 6.46 1.70 3.54
CA ARG A 99 7.46 2.53 2.86
C ARG A 99 7.01 2.90 1.45
N LEU A 100 6.47 1.95 0.70
CA LEU A 100 5.98 2.17 -0.67
C LEU A 100 4.78 3.12 -0.70
N LEU A 101 3.81 2.95 0.19
CA LEU A 101 2.66 3.86 0.28
C LEU A 101 3.10 5.30 0.58
N ARG A 102 3.98 5.50 1.58
CA ARG A 102 4.52 6.84 1.89
C ARG A 102 5.38 7.41 0.77
N ALA A 103 6.22 6.59 0.14
CA ALA A 103 7.00 7.01 -1.01
C ALA A 103 6.08 7.42 -2.17
N GLY A 104 4.95 6.74 -2.37
CA GLY A 104 3.88 7.12 -3.31
C GLY A 104 3.30 8.49 -3.04
N GLU A 105 2.93 8.78 -1.80
CA GLU A 105 2.41 10.10 -1.44
C GLU A 105 3.44 11.21 -1.66
N LYS A 106 4.70 10.98 -1.26
CA LYS A 106 5.77 11.96 -1.46
C LYS A 106 6.09 12.14 -2.95
N PHE A 107 6.16 11.06 -3.70
CA PHE A 107 6.37 11.09 -5.14
C PHE A 107 5.27 11.90 -5.83
N GLN A 108 4.00 11.64 -5.51
CA GLN A 108 2.89 12.39 -6.08
C GLN A 108 2.96 13.89 -5.75
N ARG A 109 3.35 14.26 -4.53
CA ARG A 109 3.55 15.68 -4.17
C ARG A 109 4.68 16.33 -4.94
N LEU A 110 5.79 15.61 -5.15
CA LEU A 110 6.97 16.16 -5.82
C LEU A 110 6.80 16.21 -7.34
N PHE A 111 6.17 15.22 -7.96
CA PHE A 111 6.13 15.05 -9.42
C PHE A 111 4.74 15.25 -10.04
N GLY A 112 3.69 15.40 -9.23
CA GLY A 112 2.30 15.53 -9.71
C GLY A 112 1.71 14.22 -10.29
N GLN A 113 2.43 13.11 -10.21
CA GLN A 113 2.06 11.83 -10.82
C GLN A 113 1.99 10.70 -9.77
N LYS A 114 1.12 9.72 -9.98
CA LYS A 114 1.02 8.53 -9.11
C LYS A 114 1.99 7.44 -9.55
N ILE A 115 2.56 6.70 -8.60
CA ILE A 115 3.39 5.50 -8.88
C ILE A 115 2.56 4.40 -9.55
N PHE A 116 1.32 4.23 -9.10
CA PHE A 116 0.40 3.22 -9.64
C PHE A 116 -0.79 3.89 -10.32
N PRO A 117 -1.24 3.42 -11.50
CA PRO A 117 -0.69 2.32 -12.31
C PRO A 117 0.48 2.72 -13.20
N HIS A 118 0.70 4.03 -13.40
CA HIS A 118 1.51 4.52 -14.50
C HIS A 118 3.00 4.15 -14.42
N LEU A 119 3.66 4.19 -13.26
CA LEU A 119 5.10 3.91 -13.18
C LEU A 119 5.43 2.42 -13.08
N ALA A 120 4.65 1.64 -12.34
CA ALA A 120 4.86 0.19 -12.28
C ALA A 120 4.64 -0.48 -13.65
N THR A 121 3.64 -0.02 -14.42
CA THR A 121 3.34 -0.55 -15.76
C THR A 121 4.20 0.07 -16.85
N ALA A 122 4.45 1.39 -16.85
CA ALA A 122 5.23 2.03 -17.92
C ALA A 122 6.74 1.82 -17.81
N CYS A 123 7.27 1.58 -16.60
CA CYS A 123 8.71 1.37 -16.42
C CYS A 123 9.12 -0.12 -16.41
N GLY A 124 8.18 -1.06 -16.56
CA GLY A 124 8.47 -2.50 -16.63
C GLY A 124 9.14 -3.06 -15.37
N TRP A 125 8.88 -2.44 -14.22
CA TRP A 125 9.53 -2.81 -12.96
C TRP A 125 8.82 -4.00 -12.33
N ASN A 126 9.25 -5.21 -12.69
CA ASN A 126 8.88 -6.48 -12.04
C ASN A 126 9.91 -6.90 -10.99
#